data_AF-A0A846BTU4-F1
#
_entry.id   AF-A0A846BTU4-F1
#
_cell.length_a   1.000
_cell.length_b   1.000
_cell.length_c   1.000
_cell.angle_alpha   90.00
_cell.angle_beta   90.00
_cell.angle_gamma   90.00
#
_symmetry.space_group_name_H-M   'P 1'
#
loop_
_entity.id
_entity.type
_entity.pdbx_description
1 polymer ?
#
loop_
_entity_poly.entity_id
_entity_poly.type
_entity_poly.pdbx_seq_one_letter_code
_entity_poly.pdbx_strand_id
1 'polypeptide(L)'
;MNPLEDSEMQENIKMGITISAYDRHRLKIWAMLHGKTPTTYAAQIISARIESNFDNINKQLEDYAKTRGQTVDEVLKELEGEGDSD
;
A
#
# COMPACT_ATOMS: atom_id res chain seq x y z
N MET A 1 -11.14 21.41 24.66
CA MET A 1 -11.23 20.22 23.78
C MET A 1 -10.76 20.68 22.41
N ASN A 2 -9.56 20.28 22.01
CA ASN A 2 -8.94 20.70 20.76
C ASN A 2 -9.10 19.51 19.78
N PRO A 3 -9.71 19.69 18.59
CA PRO A 3 -10.01 18.60 17.65
C PRO A 3 -8.76 18.14 16.86
N LEU A 4 -7.58 18.15 17.48
CA LEU A 4 -6.31 17.75 16.86
C LEU A 4 -5.89 16.34 17.27
N GLU A 5 -6.77 15.55 17.90
CA GLU A 5 -6.53 14.14 18.21
C GLU A 5 -6.87 13.19 17.04
N ASP A 6 -7.15 13.71 15.83
CA ASP A 6 -7.05 12.93 14.58
C ASP A 6 -5.59 12.84 14.07
N SER A 7 -4.61 13.15 14.94
CA SER A 7 -3.18 13.05 14.67
C SER A 7 -2.62 11.64 14.89
N GLU A 8 -3.40 10.59 14.66
CA GLU A 8 -2.84 9.34 14.13
C GLU A 8 -2.35 9.63 12.70
N MET A 9 -1.30 10.46 12.66
CA MET A 9 -0.58 10.87 11.50
C MET A 9 -0.23 9.61 10.73
N GLN A 10 -0.77 9.46 9.52
CA GLN A 10 -0.43 8.41 8.58
C GLN A 10 1.08 8.17 8.65
N GLU A 11 1.47 7.10 9.35
CA GLU A 11 2.88 6.86 9.60
C GLU A 11 3.52 6.59 8.24
N ASN A 12 4.50 7.42 7.88
CA ASN A 12 5.15 7.28 6.59
C ASN A 12 6.10 6.07 6.64
N ILE A 13 5.58 4.91 6.23
CA ILE A 13 6.38 3.69 6.11
C ILE A 13 7.34 3.83 4.92
N LYS A 14 8.64 3.63 5.17
CA LYS A 14 9.66 3.60 4.13
C LYS A 14 9.86 2.16 3.67
N MET A 15 9.53 1.91 2.42
CA MET A 15 9.74 0.61 1.77
C MET A 15 10.83 0.70 0.70
N GLY A 16 11.75 -0.27 0.69
CA GLY A 16 12.68 -0.48 -0.43
C GLY A 16 12.00 -1.26 -1.55
N ILE A 17 12.05 -0.77 -2.78
CA ILE A 17 11.48 -1.47 -3.95
C ILE A 17 12.56 -1.77 -5.00
N THR A 18 12.47 -2.95 -5.61
CA THR A 18 13.32 -3.34 -6.73
C THR A 18 12.50 -3.31 -8.01
N ILE A 19 12.98 -2.57 -9.02
CA ILE A 19 12.35 -2.48 -10.34
C ILE A 19 13.41 -2.62 -11.43
N SER A 20 12.98 -2.97 -12.64
CA SER A 20 13.89 -3.08 -13.78
C SER A 20 14.54 -1.73 -14.11
N ALA A 21 15.73 -1.76 -14.71
CA ALA A 21 16.40 -0.55 -15.17
C ALA A 21 15.57 0.21 -16.22
N TYR A 22 14.81 -0.51 -17.04
CA TYR A 22 13.90 0.06 -18.03
C TYR A 22 12.77 0.85 -17.37
N ASP A 23 12.08 0.26 -16.39
CA ASP A 23 10.99 0.92 -15.67
C ASP A 23 11.49 2.13 -14.89
N ARG A 24 12.66 2.01 -14.24
CA ARG A 24 13.30 3.13 -13.57
C ARG A 24 13.57 4.30 -14.52
N HIS A 25 14.04 4.02 -15.74
CA HIS A 25 14.29 5.06 -16.74
C HIS A 25 12.99 5.76 -17.17
N ARG A 26 11.93 4.99 -17.45
CA ARG A 26 10.61 5.53 -17.79
C ARG A 26 10.00 6.34 -16.66
N LEU A 27 10.05 5.83 -15.44
CA LEU A 27 9.60 6.52 -14.23
C LEU A 27 10.31 7.86 -14.05
N LYS A 28 11.63 7.91 -14.28
CA LYS A 28 12.40 9.15 -14.16
C LYS A 28 11.89 10.22 -15.14
N ILE A 29 11.71 9.86 -16.41
CA ILE A 29 11.18 10.79 -17.42
C ILE A 29 9.78 11.25 -17.02
N TRP A 30 8.92 10.32 -16.62
CA TRP A 30 7.54 10.63 -16.30
C TRP A 30 7.41 11.53 -15.06
N ALA A 31 8.23 11.29 -14.03
CA ALA A 31 8.30 12.12 -12.84
C ALA A 31 8.79 13.54 -13.16
N MET A 32 9.81 13.67 -14.03
CA MET A 32 10.30 14.97 -14.48
C MET A 32 9.21 15.80 -15.18
N LEU A 33 8.41 15.17 -16.05
CA LEU A 33 7.29 15.85 -16.73
C LEU A 33 6.24 16.39 -15.75
N HIS A 34 6.14 15.79 -14.56
CA HIS A 34 5.21 16.20 -13.50
C HIS A 34 5.87 17.03 -12.40
N GLY A 35 7.14 17.42 -12.55
CA GLY A 35 7.87 18.22 -11.55
C GLY A 35 8.11 17.50 -10.23
N LYS A 36 8.13 16.15 -10.23
CA LYS A 36 8.29 15.32 -9.02
C LYS A 36 9.59 14.53 -9.06
N THR A 37 10.06 14.11 -7.89
CA THR A 37 11.16 13.14 -7.82
C THR A 37 10.65 11.74 -8.23
N PRO A 38 11.50 10.88 -8.81
CA PRO A 38 11.09 9.52 -9.17
C PRO A 38 10.53 8.73 -7.99
N THR A 39 11.12 8.88 -6.80
CA THR A 39 10.67 8.19 -5.57
C THR A 39 9.29 8.66 -5.13
N THR A 40 9.08 9.98 -5.03
CA THR A 40 7.77 10.53 -4.66
C THR A 40 6.69 10.10 -5.65
N TYR A 41 7.01 10.14 -6.94
CA TYR A 41 6.05 9.78 -7.96
C TYR A 41 5.75 8.28 -7.97
N ALA A 42 6.76 7.42 -7.76
CA ALA A 42 6.55 5.99 -7.56
C ALA A 42 5.64 5.69 -6.36
N ALA A 43 5.88 6.34 -5.21
CA ALA A 43 5.04 6.17 -4.02
C ALA A 43 3.58 6.52 -4.33
N GLN A 44 3.33 7.68 -4.94
CA GLN A 44 1.98 8.11 -5.33
C GLN A 44 1.31 7.15 -6.31
N ILE A 45 2.06 6.66 -7.29
CA ILE A 45 1.59 5.70 -8.27
C ILE A 45 1.16 4.40 -7.57
N ILE A 46 1.98 3.90 -6.63
CA ILE A 46 1.69 2.69 -5.86
C ILE A 46 0.45 2.91 -4.99
N SER A 47 0.38 4.01 -4.23
CA SER A 47 -0.79 4.35 -3.41
C SER A 47 -2.07 4.40 -4.23
N ALA A 48 -2.08 5.14 -5.34
CA ALA A 48 -3.26 5.25 -6.19
C ALA A 48 -3.72 3.90 -6.76
N ARG A 49 -2.78 2.99 -7.03
CA ARG A 49 -3.09 1.64 -7.54
C ARG A 49 -3.65 0.75 -6.45
N ILE A 50 -3.12 0.83 -5.23
CA ILE A 50 -3.65 0.11 -4.07
C ILE A 50 -5.09 0.58 -3.79
N GLU A 51 -5.29 1.90 -3.70
CA GLU A 51 -6.60 2.52 -3.46
C GLU A 51 -7.63 2.13 -4.53
N SER A 52 -7.23 2.13 -5.81
CA SER A 52 -8.13 1.71 -6.90
C SER A 52 -8.54 0.23 -6.83
N ASN A 53 -7.87 -0.58 -6.01
CA ASN A 53 -8.14 -2.00 -5.85
C ASN A 53 -8.76 -2.36 -4.50
N PHE A 54 -9.14 -1.40 -3.66
CA PHE A 54 -9.72 -1.67 -2.33
C PHE A 54 -10.92 -2.63 -2.38
N ASP A 55 -11.86 -2.44 -3.29
CA ASP A 55 -13.03 -3.33 -3.41
C ASP A 55 -12.62 -4.78 -3.72
N ASN A 56 -11.62 -4.97 -4.59
CA ASN A 56 -11.10 -6.30 -4.93
C ASN A 56 -10.35 -6.92 -3.76
N ILE A 57 -9.51 -6.14 -3.07
CA ILE A 57 -8.75 -6.57 -1.89
C ILE A 57 -9.73 -7.04 -0.79
N ASN A 58 -10.74 -6.22 -0.48
CA ASN A 58 -11.76 -6.54 0.52
C ASN A 58 -12.54 -7.80 0.15
N LYS A 59 -12.95 -7.93 -1.11
CA LYS A 59 -13.64 -9.14 -1.58
C LYS A 59 -12.77 -10.39 -1.47
N GLN A 60 -11.50 -10.31 -1.87
CA GLN A 60 -10.58 -11.43 -1.75
C GLN A 60 -10.37 -11.85 -0.29
N LEU A 61 -10.29 -10.87 0.61
CA LEU A 61 -10.18 -11.11 2.04
C LEU A 61 -11.43 -11.81 2.61
N GLU A 62 -12.63 -11.35 2.23
CA GLU A 62 -13.88 -12.01 2.60
C GLU A 62 -13.97 -13.44 2.08
N ASP A 63 -13.63 -13.66 0.81
CA ASP A 63 -13.68 -14.98 0.18
C ASP A 63 -12.68 -15.92 0.85
N TYR A 64 -11.47 -15.44 1.16
CA TYR A 64 -10.46 -16.19 1.90
C TYR A 64 -10.95 -16.59 3.29
N ALA A 65 -11.53 -15.66 4.06
CA ALA A 65 -12.12 -15.93 5.37
C ALA A 65 -13.22 -16.99 5.30
N LYS A 66 -14.15 -16.86 4.33
CA LYS A 66 -15.21 -17.85 4.08
C LYS A 66 -14.65 -19.24 3.79
N THR A 67 -13.60 -19.34 2.97
CA THR A 67 -13.00 -20.64 2.63
C THR A 67 -12.39 -21.36 3.83
N ARG A 68 -11.92 -20.60 4.83
CA ARG A 68 -11.32 -21.12 6.06
C ARG A 68 -12.31 -21.25 7.22
N GLY A 69 -13.56 -20.81 7.05
CA GLY A 69 -14.53 -20.75 8.13
C GLY A 69 -14.15 -19.76 9.25
N GLN A 70 -13.30 -18.79 8.93
CA GLN A 70 -12.84 -17.73 9.83
C GLN A 70 -13.60 -16.43 9.56
N THR A 71 -13.54 -15.51 10.51
CA THR A 71 -13.93 -14.11 10.29
C THR A 71 -12.82 -13.34 9.57
N VAL A 72 -13.20 -12.23 8.92
CA VAL A 72 -12.23 -11.34 8.27
C VAL A 72 -11.19 -10.82 9.27
N ASP A 73 -11.61 -10.45 10.48
CA ASP A 73 -10.72 -9.94 11.52
C ASP A 73 -9.69 -10.98 12.00
N GLU A 74 -10.08 -12.26 12.06
CA GLU A 74 -9.15 -13.35 12.40
C GLU A 74 -8.09 -13.54 11.32
N VAL A 75 -8.50 -13.47 10.05
CA VAL A 75 -7.58 -13.54 8.90
C VAL A 75 -6.62 -12.35 8.89
N LEU A 76 -7.11 -11.13 9.15
CA LEU A 76 -6.26 -9.93 9.18
C LEU A 76 -5.14 -10.06 10.22
N LYS A 77 -5.49 -10.48 11.44
CA LYS A 77 -4.50 -10.69 12.51
C LYS A 77 -3.48 -11.76 12.17
N GLU A 78 -3.90 -12.82 11.47
CA GLU A 78 -3.01 -13.88 10.98
C GLU A 78 -2.01 -13.31 9.95
N LEU A 79 -2.50 -12.57 8.95
CA LEU A 79 -1.66 -11.99 7.90
C LEU A 79 -0.72 -10.89 8.40
N GLU A 80 -1.17 -10.07 9.36
CA GLU A 80 -0.34 -9.05 10.00
C GLU A 80 0.77 -9.68 10.86
N GLY A 81 0.46 -10.78 11.56
CA GLY A 81 1.43 -11.51 12.39
C GLY A 81 2.50 -12.27 11.61
N GLU A 82 2.24 -12.63 10.35
CA GLU A 82 3.22 -13.30 9.46
C GLU A 82 4.16 -12.31 8.75
N GLY A 83 3.78 -11.03 8.63
CA GLY A 83 4.47 -10.02 7.84
C GLY A 83 5.65 -9.30 8.51
N ASP A 84 5.78 -9.36 9.83
CA ASP A 84 6.78 -8.61 10.62
C ASP A 84 8.16 -9.31 10.74
N SER A 85 8.44 -10.30 9.88
CA SER A 85 9.69 -11.09 9.93
C SER A 85 10.82 -10.60 9.00
N ASP A 86 10.76 -9.39 8.46
CA ASP A 86 11.78 -8.85 7.52
C ASP A 86 12.27 -7.44 7.90
#